data_AF-A0A963B618-F1
#
_entry.id   AF-A0A963B618-F1
#
_cell.length_a   1.000
_cell.length_b   1.000
_cell.length_c   1.000
_cell.angle_alpha   90.00
_cell.angle_beta   90.00
_cell.angle_gamma   90.00
#
_symmetry.space_group_name_H-M   'P 1'
#
loop_
_entity.id
_entity.type
_entity.pdbx_description
1 polymer ?
#
loop_
_entity_poly.entity_id
_entity_poly.type
_entity_poly.pdbx_seq_one_letter_code
_entity_poly.pdbx_strand_id
1 'polypeptide(L)'
;AKYTINPAITHGIAHEVGSIEVGKLADLVLWKPAFFGTKPSLIIKGGLIAAAPMGDPNASIPTPQPVHYRPMFGALGLARSATRMSFLSQAGFNAGVADQLGLRSLIGVVKNCRKLSKANMLLNDYQPQIDVDPQTYQVKADGELLVCEPAEVLPLAQKYFLF
;
A
#
# COMPACT_ATOMS: atom_id res chain seq x y z
N ALA A 1 7.42 -6.60 -0.91
CA ALA A 1 7.12 -7.38 0.31
C ALA A 1 6.82 -6.48 1.52
N LYS A 2 7.79 -5.67 1.98
CA LYS A 2 7.70 -4.85 3.20
C LYS A 2 6.48 -3.92 3.30
N TYR A 3 6.07 -3.29 2.19
CA TYR A 3 4.93 -2.36 2.15
C TYR A 3 3.70 -2.91 1.39
N THR A 4 3.74 -4.17 0.95
CA THR A 4 2.68 -4.78 0.15
C THR A 4 2.09 -5.99 0.85
N ILE A 5 2.69 -7.16 0.62
CA ILE A 5 2.13 -8.44 1.06
C ILE A 5 2.31 -8.69 2.56
N ASN A 6 3.42 -8.26 3.17
CA ASN A 6 3.68 -8.55 4.59
C ASN A 6 2.68 -7.83 5.51
N PRO A 7 2.38 -6.52 5.33
CA PRO A 7 1.29 -5.87 6.05
C PRO A 7 -0.07 -6.54 5.80
N ALA A 8 -0.36 -6.96 4.56
CA ALA A 8 -1.60 -7.63 4.23
C ALA A 8 -1.74 -9.00 4.94
N ILE A 9 -0.63 -9.76 5.07
CA ILE A 9 -0.58 -11.01 5.83
C ILE A 9 -0.83 -10.71 7.31
N THR A 10 -0.09 -9.77 7.89
CA THR A 10 -0.19 -9.40 9.31
C THR A 10 -1.61 -9.02 9.71
N HIS A 11 -2.32 -8.27 8.86
CA HIS A 11 -3.69 -7.83 9.11
C HIS A 11 -4.77 -8.82 8.62
N GLY A 12 -4.38 -9.98 8.06
CA GLY A 12 -5.33 -11.01 7.66
C GLY A 12 -6.17 -10.67 6.43
N ILE A 13 -5.63 -9.82 5.55
CA ILE A 13 -6.28 -9.33 4.31
C ILE A 13 -5.54 -9.75 3.04
N ALA A 14 -4.48 -10.55 3.16
CA ALA A 14 -3.67 -11.02 2.02
C ALA A 14 -4.42 -11.88 1.00
N HIS A 15 -5.63 -12.36 1.35
CA HIS A 15 -6.52 -13.05 0.43
C HIS A 15 -7.22 -12.10 -0.55
N GLU A 16 -7.28 -10.79 -0.24
CA GLU A 16 -7.90 -9.77 -1.08
C GLU A 16 -6.88 -8.85 -1.75
N VAL A 17 -5.79 -8.48 -1.05
CA VAL A 17 -4.84 -7.44 -1.49
C VAL A 17 -3.39 -7.78 -1.16
N GLY A 18 -2.46 -6.93 -1.61
CA GLY A 18 -1.05 -6.95 -1.20
C GLY A 18 -0.07 -7.54 -2.23
N SER A 19 -0.56 -8.06 -3.34
CA SER A 19 0.25 -8.61 -4.44
C SER A 19 -0.56 -8.72 -5.73
N ILE A 20 0.14 -8.92 -6.85
CA ILE A 20 -0.46 -9.17 -8.16
C ILE A 20 -0.58 -10.69 -8.33
N GLU A 21 -1.73 -11.24 -7.94
CA GLU A 21 -2.04 -12.66 -8.01
C GLU A 21 -3.49 -12.85 -8.47
N VAL A 22 -3.77 -13.92 -9.21
CA VAL A 22 -5.12 -14.24 -9.68
C VAL A 22 -6.06 -14.42 -8.48
N GLY A 23 -7.26 -13.85 -8.57
CA GLY A 23 -8.29 -13.92 -7.52
C GLY A 23 -8.24 -12.78 -6.50
N LYS A 24 -7.20 -11.93 -6.50
CA LYS A 24 -7.14 -10.73 -5.66
C LYS A 24 -7.80 -9.52 -6.32
N LEU A 25 -8.16 -8.54 -5.51
CA LEU A 25 -8.70 -7.27 -5.97
C LEU A 25 -7.68 -6.55 -6.86
N ALA A 26 -8.13 -6.03 -8.00
CA ALA A 26 -7.28 -5.37 -9.00
C ALA A 26 -6.85 -3.96 -8.56
N ASP A 27 -6.03 -3.91 -7.53
CA ASP A 27 -5.39 -2.71 -7.00
C ASP A 27 -3.96 -2.64 -7.51
N LEU A 28 -3.77 -1.81 -8.53
CA LEU A 28 -2.53 -1.76 -9.31
C LEU A 28 -2.03 -0.32 -9.37
N VAL A 29 -0.71 -0.17 -9.30
CA VAL A 29 -0.04 1.12 -9.49
C VAL A 29 0.92 0.98 -10.65
N LEU A 30 0.72 1.79 -11.68
CA LEU A 30 1.63 1.85 -12.82
C LEU A 30 2.65 2.95 -12.61
N TRP A 31 3.86 2.69 -13.08
CA TRP A 31 5.00 3.58 -12.93
C TRP A 31 5.68 3.75 -14.28
N LYS A 32 6.07 4.99 -14.59
CA LYS A 32 7.16 5.22 -15.53
C LYS A 32 8.48 4.92 -14.79
N PRO A 33 9.42 4.15 -15.35
CA PRO A 33 10.65 3.77 -14.64
C PRO A 33 11.41 4.96 -14.01
N ALA A 34 11.47 6.10 -14.71
CA ALA A 34 12.13 7.31 -14.22
C ALA A 34 11.50 7.93 -12.95
N PHE A 35 10.26 7.58 -12.62
CA PHE A 35 9.49 8.07 -11.46
C PHE A 35 9.12 6.96 -10.48
N PHE A 36 9.71 5.76 -10.63
CA PHE A 36 9.40 4.62 -9.76
C PHE A 36 9.65 4.97 -8.29
N GLY A 37 8.64 4.75 -7.45
CA GLY A 37 8.69 5.04 -6.02
C GLY A 37 8.37 6.48 -5.62
N THR A 38 8.21 7.42 -6.56
CA THR A 38 7.88 8.83 -6.27
C THR A 38 6.50 9.25 -6.79
N LYS A 39 6.32 9.31 -8.11
CA LYS A 39 5.11 9.81 -8.77
C LYS A 39 4.52 8.77 -9.75
N PRO A 40 3.50 7.99 -9.34
CA PRO A 40 2.89 6.97 -10.20
C PRO A 40 2.17 7.56 -11.43
N SER A 41 2.13 6.82 -12.53
CA SER A 41 1.44 7.25 -13.75
C SER A 41 -0.07 6.96 -13.72
N LEU A 42 -0.50 5.87 -13.08
CA LEU A 42 -1.90 5.52 -12.89
C LEU A 42 -2.08 4.78 -11.58
N ILE A 43 -3.16 5.09 -10.86
CA ILE A 43 -3.60 4.37 -9.67
C ILE A 43 -4.94 3.72 -10.01
N ILE A 44 -4.95 2.39 -10.07
CA ILE A 44 -6.13 1.57 -10.37
C ILE A 44 -6.62 0.96 -9.06
N LYS A 45 -7.92 1.09 -8.81
CA LYS A 45 -8.58 0.56 -7.63
C LYS A 45 -9.75 -0.31 -8.08
N GLY A 46 -9.76 -1.58 -7.67
CA GLY A 46 -10.82 -2.53 -8.05
C GLY A 46 -11.09 -2.58 -9.55
N GLY A 47 -10.05 -2.45 -10.39
CA GLY A 47 -10.16 -2.49 -11.86
C GLY A 47 -10.48 -1.17 -12.56
N LEU A 48 -10.70 -0.06 -11.83
CA LEU A 48 -10.97 1.26 -12.42
C LEU A 48 -9.93 2.31 -11.98
N ILE A 49 -9.57 3.23 -12.87
CA ILE A 49 -8.61 4.29 -12.54
C ILE A 49 -9.24 5.22 -11.49
N ALA A 50 -8.59 5.33 -10.33
CA ALA A 50 -9.02 6.18 -9.22
C ALA A 50 -8.31 7.54 -9.21
N ALA A 51 -7.05 7.59 -9.66
CA ALA A 51 -6.30 8.83 -9.79
C ALA A 51 -5.19 8.73 -10.86
N ALA A 52 -4.88 9.85 -11.48
CA ALA A 52 -3.82 9.97 -12.48
C ALA A 52 -3.28 11.41 -12.52
N PRO A 53 -2.02 11.63 -12.92
CA PRO A 53 -1.53 12.95 -13.29
C PRO A 53 -2.23 13.36 -14.60
N MET A 54 -2.95 14.49 -14.56
CA MET A 54 -3.78 14.95 -15.66
C MET A 54 -3.56 16.43 -15.90
N GLY A 55 -3.40 16.80 -17.17
CA GLY A 55 -3.19 18.16 -17.65
C GLY A 55 -4.41 19.07 -17.49
N ASP A 56 -4.41 20.17 -18.24
CA ASP A 56 -5.56 21.07 -18.33
C ASP A 56 -6.78 20.35 -18.96
N PRO A 57 -7.92 20.22 -18.25
CA PRO A 57 -9.12 19.59 -18.79
C PRO A 57 -9.73 20.31 -20.00
N ASN A 58 -9.40 21.58 -20.23
CA ASN A 58 -9.88 22.35 -21.38
C ASN A 58 -8.92 22.31 -22.58
N ALA A 59 -7.77 21.64 -22.47
CA ALA A 59 -6.84 21.49 -23.58
C ALA A 59 -7.32 20.46 -24.61
N SER A 60 -6.71 20.46 -25.80
CA SER A 60 -7.09 19.57 -26.90
C SER A 60 -6.76 18.08 -26.66
N ILE A 61 -5.85 17.79 -25.74
CA ILE A 61 -5.39 16.45 -25.34
C ILE A 61 -5.04 16.47 -23.84
N PRO A 62 -4.87 15.33 -23.14
CA PRO A 62 -4.72 15.30 -21.67
C PRO A 62 -3.31 15.62 -21.12
N THR A 63 -2.32 15.83 -21.99
CA THR A 63 -0.91 16.07 -21.64
C THR A 63 -0.45 17.53 -21.47
N PRO A 64 -1.13 18.57 -21.98
CA PRO A 64 -0.76 19.97 -21.78
C PRO A 64 -0.82 20.38 -20.31
N GLN A 65 0.09 21.27 -19.93
CA GLN A 65 0.24 21.76 -18.57
C GLN A 65 -0.95 22.63 -18.13
N PRO A 66 -1.27 22.71 -16.83
CA PRO A 66 -0.55 22.09 -15.70
C PRO A 66 -0.97 20.64 -15.42
N VAL A 67 0.01 19.75 -15.32
CA VAL A 67 -0.18 18.34 -14.98
C VAL A 67 -0.01 18.13 -13.47
N HIS A 68 -1.09 17.72 -12.80
CA HIS A 68 -1.08 17.32 -11.40
C HIS A 68 -2.05 16.16 -11.16
N TYR A 69 -1.98 15.52 -10.00
CA TYR A 69 -2.91 14.44 -9.67
C TYR A 69 -4.33 14.97 -9.58
N ARG A 70 -5.25 14.27 -10.24
CA ARG A 70 -6.69 14.51 -10.17
C ARG A 70 -7.41 13.19 -9.85
N PRO A 71 -8.51 13.23 -9.08
CA PRO A 71 -9.42 12.09 -8.97
C PRO A 71 -9.98 11.72 -10.35
N MET A 72 -10.07 10.43 -10.61
CA MET A 72 -10.64 9.86 -11.84
C MET A 72 -11.97 9.17 -11.51
N PHE A 73 -12.66 8.63 -12.51
CA PHE A 73 -14.01 8.06 -12.35
C PHE A 73 -14.11 6.97 -11.27
N GLY A 74 -13.05 6.19 -11.03
CA GLY A 74 -13.00 5.19 -9.97
C GLY A 74 -13.06 5.77 -8.55
N ALA A 75 -12.90 7.08 -8.39
CA ALA A 75 -13.04 7.79 -7.11
C ALA A 75 -14.39 8.51 -6.94
N LEU A 76 -15.32 8.40 -7.90
CA LEU A 76 -16.57 9.15 -7.90
C LEU A 76 -17.79 8.30 -7.53
N GLY A 77 -18.73 8.88 -6.77
CA GLY A 77 -20.07 8.34 -6.53
C GLY A 77 -20.12 6.85 -6.14
N LEU A 78 -21.01 6.11 -6.80
CA LEU A 78 -21.17 4.66 -6.60
C LEU A 78 -20.01 3.86 -7.18
N ALA A 79 -19.32 4.35 -8.21
CA ALA A 79 -18.13 3.70 -8.76
C ALA A 79 -17.04 3.56 -7.68
N ARG A 80 -16.82 4.60 -6.87
CA ARG A 80 -15.93 4.54 -5.69
C ARG A 80 -16.30 3.43 -4.73
N SER A 81 -17.60 3.22 -4.51
CA SER A 81 -18.06 2.18 -3.59
C SER A 81 -17.85 0.78 -4.19
N ALA A 82 -18.06 0.62 -5.49
CA ALA A 82 -17.83 -0.65 -6.19
C ALA A 82 -16.35 -1.03 -6.33
N THR A 83 -15.42 -0.07 -6.27
CA THR A 83 -13.98 -0.31 -6.49
C THR A 83 -13.17 -0.44 -5.20
N ARG A 84 -13.73 -0.03 -4.06
CA ARG A 84 -13.06 -0.06 -2.76
C ARG A 84 -13.64 -1.13 -1.84
N MET A 85 -12.84 -1.54 -0.87
CA MET A 85 -13.22 -2.52 0.14
C MET A 85 -13.13 -1.93 1.54
N SER A 86 -14.14 -2.20 2.36
CA SER A 86 -14.15 -1.97 3.80
C SER A 86 -13.98 -3.32 4.50
N PHE A 87 -12.91 -3.45 5.28
CA PHE A 87 -12.61 -4.68 6.01
C PHE A 87 -13.29 -4.69 7.38
N LEU A 88 -14.02 -5.76 7.68
CA LEU A 88 -14.70 -5.98 8.96
C LEU A 88 -14.11 -7.19 9.69
N SER A 89 -14.33 -7.23 11.01
CA SER A 89 -14.09 -8.45 11.80
C SER A 89 -15.11 -9.52 11.41
N GLN A 90 -14.76 -10.80 11.61
CA GLN A 90 -15.68 -11.91 11.40
C GLN A 90 -16.97 -11.74 12.22
N ALA A 91 -16.86 -11.27 13.47
CA ALA A 91 -18.03 -11.00 14.32
C ALA A 91 -18.91 -9.89 13.76
N GLY A 92 -18.32 -8.78 13.28
CA GLY A 92 -19.07 -7.67 12.68
C GLY A 92 -19.76 -8.07 11.38
N PHE A 93 -19.10 -8.89 10.56
CA PHE A 93 -19.71 -9.48 9.37
C PHE A 93 -20.91 -10.38 9.73
N ASN A 94 -20.73 -11.30 10.68
CA ASN A 94 -21.80 -12.21 11.12
C ASN A 94 -22.98 -11.48 11.78
N ALA A 95 -22.73 -10.35 12.44
CA ALA A 95 -23.77 -9.50 13.01
C ALA A 95 -24.52 -8.66 11.96
N GLY A 96 -24.15 -8.71 10.67
CA GLY A 96 -24.80 -7.94 9.62
C GLY A 96 -24.53 -6.43 9.72
N VAL A 97 -23.40 -6.01 10.30
CA VAL A 97 -23.09 -4.58 10.53
C VAL A 97 -23.10 -3.78 9.22
N ALA A 98 -22.65 -4.38 8.11
CA ALA A 98 -22.65 -3.71 6.82
C ALA A 98 -24.06 -3.30 6.38
N ASP A 99 -25.04 -4.19 6.56
CA ASP A 99 -26.43 -3.96 6.19
C ASP A 99 -27.10 -2.97 7.15
N GLN A 100 -26.88 -3.13 8.45
CA GLN A 100 -27.41 -2.23 9.48
C GLN A 100 -26.98 -0.77 9.26
N LEU A 101 -25.74 -0.56 8.80
CA LEU A 101 -25.19 0.77 8.51
C LEU A 101 -25.41 1.23 7.05
N GLY A 102 -26.02 0.41 6.21
CA GLY A 102 -26.24 0.71 4.79
C GLY A 102 -24.94 0.92 4.00
N LEU A 103 -23.87 0.19 4.34
CA LEU A 103 -22.58 0.30 3.67
C LEU A 103 -22.70 -0.14 2.20
N ARG A 104 -22.18 0.68 1.28
CA ARG A 104 -22.25 0.43 -0.17
C ARG A 104 -20.96 -0.12 -0.77
N SER A 105 -19.86 -0.11 -0.01
CA SER A 105 -18.57 -0.60 -0.48
C SER A 105 -18.50 -2.12 -0.45
N LEU A 106 -17.56 -2.72 -1.20
CA LEU A 106 -17.24 -4.14 -1.04
C LEU A 106 -16.88 -4.42 0.42
N ILE A 107 -17.31 -5.56 0.95
CA ILE A 107 -17.01 -5.97 2.33
C ILE A 107 -15.98 -7.10 2.29
N GLY A 108 -14.82 -6.86 2.87
CA GLY A 108 -13.80 -7.89 3.12
C GLY A 108 -13.86 -8.34 4.58
N VAL A 109 -13.53 -9.60 4.84
CA VAL A 109 -13.54 -10.16 6.20
C VAL A 109 -12.13 -10.54 6.62
N VAL A 110 -11.61 -9.88 7.65
CA VAL A 110 -10.27 -10.18 8.16
C VAL A 110 -10.23 -11.58 8.77
N LYS A 111 -9.19 -12.35 8.44
CA LYS A 111 -9.03 -13.73 8.93
C LYS A 111 -7.57 -14.13 9.06
N ASN A 112 -7.29 -15.20 9.81
CA ASN A 112 -5.96 -15.79 9.96
C ASN A 112 -4.89 -14.90 10.62
N CYS A 113 -5.27 -13.90 11.44
CA CYS A 113 -4.30 -12.99 12.06
C CYS A 113 -3.56 -13.56 13.29
N ARG A 114 -3.99 -14.70 13.83
CA ARG A 114 -3.53 -15.21 15.16
C ARG A 114 -2.51 -16.34 15.10
N LYS A 115 -2.42 -17.05 13.97
CA LYS A 115 -1.52 -18.20 13.78
C LYS A 115 -0.24 -17.81 13.03
N LEU A 116 0.08 -16.53 12.99
CA LEU A 116 1.21 -15.98 12.25
C LEU A 116 2.43 -15.84 13.16
N SER A 117 3.60 -16.04 12.59
CA SER A 117 4.90 -15.80 13.19
C SER A 117 5.79 -15.01 12.23
N LYS A 118 7.00 -14.64 12.67
CA LYS A 118 7.97 -13.96 11.81
C LYS A 118 8.32 -14.79 10.57
N ALA A 119 8.29 -16.12 10.67
CA ALA A 119 8.52 -17.05 9.55
C ALA A 119 7.51 -16.93 8.40
N ASN A 120 6.36 -16.29 8.62
CA ASN A 120 5.37 -16.05 7.58
C ASN A 120 5.64 -14.76 6.76
N MET A 121 6.64 -13.96 7.14
CA MET A 121 6.95 -12.70 6.47
C MET A 121 7.82 -12.94 5.23
N LEU A 122 7.23 -12.82 4.04
CA LEU A 122 7.92 -13.08 2.78
C LEU A 122 9.17 -12.19 2.63
N LEU A 123 10.30 -12.84 2.32
CA LEU A 123 11.64 -12.24 2.14
C LEU A 123 12.14 -11.45 3.37
N ASN A 124 11.54 -11.64 4.54
CA ASN A 124 11.76 -10.83 5.74
C ASN A 124 11.51 -11.65 7.02
N ASP A 125 11.96 -12.90 7.07
CA ASP A 125 11.70 -13.86 8.14
C ASP A 125 12.89 -14.08 9.09
N TYR A 126 14.02 -13.41 8.85
CA TYR A 126 15.19 -13.49 9.72
C TYR A 126 14.88 -13.10 11.18
N GLN A 127 15.37 -13.93 12.10
CA GLN A 127 15.17 -13.84 13.56
C GLN A 127 16.54 -13.92 14.26
N PRO A 128 17.37 -12.88 14.16
CA PRO A 128 18.66 -12.84 14.86
C PRO A 128 18.48 -12.77 16.37
N GLN A 129 19.52 -13.17 17.10
CA GLN A 129 19.67 -12.74 18.48
C GLN A 129 20.09 -11.26 18.48
N ILE A 130 19.18 -10.39 18.90
CA ILE A 130 19.45 -8.96 19.03
C ILE A 130 19.93 -8.67 20.46
N ASP A 131 21.08 -8.00 20.56
CA ASP A 131 21.63 -7.46 21.80
C ASP A 131 21.71 -5.93 21.68
N VAL A 132 21.34 -5.22 22.75
CA VAL A 132 21.40 -3.76 22.83
C VAL A 132 22.09 -3.37 24.12
N ASP A 133 23.25 -2.73 24.01
CA ASP A 133 23.98 -2.26 25.18
C ASP A 133 23.25 -1.07 25.84
N PRO A 134 22.90 -1.14 27.15
CA PRO A 134 22.07 -0.13 27.79
C PRO A 134 22.80 1.19 28.08
N GLN A 135 24.13 1.24 27.95
CA GLN A 135 24.95 2.43 28.24
C GLN A 135 25.34 3.16 26.94
N THR A 136 25.64 2.41 25.89
CA THR A 136 26.16 2.92 24.61
C THR A 136 25.15 2.90 23.48
N TYR A 137 24.05 2.17 23.64
CA TYR A 137 23.02 1.92 22.61
C TYR A 137 23.53 1.23 21.35
N GLN A 138 24.70 0.59 21.43
CA GLN A 138 25.19 -0.28 20.35
C GLN A 138 24.24 -1.45 20.17
N VAL A 139 23.86 -1.70 18.91
CA VAL A 139 22.98 -2.81 18.54
C VAL A 139 23.80 -3.87 17.84
N LYS A 140 23.70 -5.12 18.29
CA LYS A 140 24.33 -6.28 17.64
C LYS A 140 23.29 -7.29 17.19
N ALA A 141 23.53 -7.93 16.05
CA ALA A 141 22.78 -9.09 15.59
C ALA A 141 23.75 -10.27 15.46
N ASP A 142 23.47 -11.37 16.17
CA ASP A 142 24.32 -12.57 16.17
C ASP A 142 25.80 -12.26 16.50
N GLY A 143 26.01 -11.28 17.39
CA GLY A 143 27.33 -10.80 17.82
C GLY A 143 27.94 -9.69 16.96
N GLU A 144 27.40 -9.43 15.77
CA GLU A 144 27.90 -8.44 14.81
C GLU A 144 27.31 -7.05 15.06
N LEU A 145 28.15 -6.01 15.14
CA LEU A 145 27.72 -4.62 15.34
C LEU A 145 26.98 -4.10 14.10
N LEU A 146 25.75 -3.61 14.30
CA LEU A 146 24.94 -2.97 13.27
C LEU A 146 25.16 -1.45 13.31
N VAL A 147 25.89 -0.93 12.33
CA VAL A 147 26.16 0.50 12.20
C VAL A 147 26.14 0.92 10.72
N CYS A 148 25.69 2.14 10.47
CA CYS A 148 25.80 2.78 9.16
C CYS A 148 25.98 4.29 9.32
N GLU A 149 26.77 4.89 8.44
CA GLU A 149 26.94 6.34 8.38
C GLU A 149 25.66 7.03 7.86
N PRO A 150 25.36 8.24 8.33
CA PRO A 150 24.25 9.03 7.79
C PRO A 150 24.55 9.48 6.35
N ALA A 151 23.52 9.46 5.49
CA ALA A 151 23.64 9.95 4.11
C ALA A 151 23.35 11.45 4.03
N GLU A 152 24.20 12.21 3.32
CA GLU A 152 24.02 13.66 3.11
C GLU A 152 22.99 13.97 2.01
N VAL A 153 22.88 13.09 1.01
CA VAL A 153 22.01 13.26 -0.17
C VAL A 153 21.35 11.93 -0.49
N LEU A 154 20.07 11.97 -0.87
CA LEU A 154 19.30 10.78 -1.24
C LEU A 154 18.77 10.86 -2.69
N PRO A 155 18.64 9.71 -3.37
CA PRO A 155 17.85 9.63 -4.60
C PRO A 155 16.38 9.89 -4.28
N LEU A 156 15.56 10.05 -5.32
CA LEU A 156 14.11 10.23 -5.18
C LEU A 156 13.71 11.45 -4.31
N ALA A 157 14.56 12.47 -4.24
CA ALA A 157 14.34 13.69 -3.44
C ALA A 157 14.26 14.95 -4.34
N GLN A 158 15.13 15.94 -4.12
CA GLN A 158 15.12 17.28 -4.74
C GLN A 158 14.88 17.31 -6.26
N LYS A 159 15.33 16.30 -7.01
CA LYS A 159 15.09 16.21 -8.47
C LYS A 159 13.60 16.15 -8.84
N TYR A 160 12.76 15.59 -7.97
CA TYR A 160 11.39 15.22 -8.31
C TYR A 160 10.32 16.14 -7.72
N PHE A 161 10.64 16.91 -6.68
CA PHE A 161 9.66 17.67 -5.92
C PHE A 161 9.91 19.17 -6.05
N LEU A 162 8.82 19.93 -6.20
CA LEU A 162 8.90 21.39 -6.28
C LEU A 162 9.25 22.01 -4.91
N PHE A 163 8.80 21.34 -3.85
CA PHE A 163 9.05 21.65 -2.44
C PHE A 163 9.24 20.33 -1.69
#